data_AF-A0A955ISA7-F1
#
_entry.id   AF-A0A955ISA7-F1
#
_cell.length_a   1.000
_cell.length_b   1.000
_cell.length_c   1.000
_cell.angle_alpha   90.00
_cell.angle_beta   90.00
_cell.angle_gamma   90.00
#
_symmetry.space_group_name_H-M   'P 1'
#
loop_
_entity.id
_entity.type
_entity.pdbx_description
1 polymer ?
#
loop_
_entity_poly.entity_id
_entity_poly.type
_entity_poly.pdbx_seq_one_letter_code
_entity_poly.pdbx_strand_id
1 'polypeptide(L)' 'MRIFFAILLAISSCTSIVRAEPFVVGDVFPEIVLPRLADGAPSSVGAYRGRKVLLLVYASW' A
#
# COMPACT_ATOMS: atom_id res chain seq x y z
N MET A 1 -21.58 -9.37 -29.02
CA MET A 1 -20.12 -9.37 -28.80
C MET A 1 -19.52 -8.00 -28.42
N ARG A 2 -20.26 -7.05 -27.83
CA ARG A 2 -19.70 -5.74 -27.38
C ARG A 2 -19.45 -5.64 -25.87
N ILE A 3 -20.08 -6.51 -25.06
CA ILE A 3 -20.04 -6.46 -23.58
C ILE A 3 -18.79 -7.09 -22.99
N PHE A 4 -18.27 -8.18 -23.59
CA PHE A 4 -17.05 -8.84 -23.11
C PHE A 4 -15.78 -7.97 -23.24
N PHE A 5 -15.73 -7.08 -24.24
CA PHE A 5 -14.59 -6.19 -24.47
C PHE A 5 -14.51 -5.04 -23.45
N ALA A 6 -15.65 -4.60 -22.91
CA ALA A 6 -15.70 -3.52 -21.91
C ALA A 6 -15.24 -3.98 -20.51
N ILE A 7 -15.48 -5.24 -20.15
CA ILE A 7 -15.05 -5.80 -18.86
C ILE A 7 -13.54 -6.01 -18.82
N LEU A 8 -12.93 -6.41 -19.93
CA LEU A 8 -11.48 -6.59 -20.02
C LEU A 8 -10.70 -5.26 -19.92
N LEU A 9 -11.31 -4.14 -20.37
CA LEU A 9 -10.69 -2.82 -20.33
C LEU A 9 -10.70 -2.19 -18.92
N ALA A 10 -11.67 -2.53 -18.06
CA ALA A 10 -11.77 -1.99 -16.70
C ALA A 10 -10.72 -2.54 -15.73
N ILE A 11 -10.16 -3.72 -16.01
CA ILE A 11 -9.13 -4.36 -15.16
C ILE A 11 -7.74 -3.71 -15.39
N SER A 12 -7.53 -3.05 -16.54
CA SER A 12 -6.21 -2.56 -16.94
C SER A 12 -5.79 -1.22 -16.30
N SER A 13 -6.67 -0.54 -15.56
CA SER A 13 -6.46 0.89 -15.22
C SER A 13 -6.00 1.22 -13.80
N CYS A 14 -5.61 0.25 -12.96
CA CYS A 14 -5.19 0.57 -11.58
C CYS A 14 -3.84 -0.03 -11.19
N THR A 15 -2.81 0.19 -12.00
CA THR A 15 -1.42 0.05 -11.53
C THR A 15 -0.79 1.43 -11.47
N SER A 16 -1.10 2.19 -10.43
CA SER A 16 -0.34 3.38 -10.08
C SER A 16 1.00 2.90 -9.53
N ILE A 17 2.08 3.07 -10.30
CA ILE A 17 3.43 2.86 -9.78
C ILE A 17 3.74 4.03 -8.86
N VAL A 18 3.50 3.85 -7.55
CA VAL A 18 3.90 4.82 -6.53
C VAL A 18 5.41 4.74 -6.42
N ARG A 19 6.11 5.81 -6.83
CA ARG A 19 7.55 5.94 -6.55
C ARG A 19 7.73 6.16 -5.04
N ALA A 20 8.59 5.35 -4.43
CA ALA A 20 9.02 5.57 -3.07
C ALA A 20 9.93 6.80 -3.04
N GLU A 21 9.40 7.92 -2.54
CA GLU A 21 10.25 9.07 -2.21
C GLU A 21 11.06 8.73 -0.95
N PRO A 22 12.37 9.00 -0.94
CA PRO A 22 13.17 8.86 0.27
C PRO A 22 12.62 9.82 1.34
N PHE A 23 12.49 9.33 2.57
CA PHE A 23 12.10 10.16 3.72
C PHE A 23 13.30 10.37 4.63
N VAL A 24 13.37 11.53 5.29
CA VAL A 24 14.40 11.82 6.30
C VAL A 24 13.80 11.95 7.70
N VAL A 25 14.65 11.85 8.72
CA VAL A 25 14.21 12.01 10.11
C VAL A 25 13.71 13.43 10.34
N GLY A 26 12.52 13.54 10.95
CA GLY A 26 11.83 14.82 11.17
C GLY A 26 10.66 15.04 10.20
N ASP A 27 10.66 14.35 9.06
CA ASP A 27 9.55 14.42 8.11
C ASP A 27 8.35 13.59 8.58
N VAL A 28 7.19 13.92 8.01
CA VAL A 28 6.02 13.04 8.09
C VAL A 28 6.34 11.75 7.34
N PHE A 29 6.36 10.64 8.06
CA PHE A 29 6.54 9.31 7.45
C PHE A 29 5.47 9.08 6.36
N PRO A 30 5.86 8.58 5.16
CA PRO A 30 4.97 8.42 4.02
C PRO A 30 3.83 7.43 4.32
N GLU A 31 2.70 7.66 3.67
CA GLU A 31 1.57 6.74 3.77
C GLU A 31 1.90 5.44 3.04
N ILE A 32 1.88 4.31 3.75
CA ILE A 32 2.07 2.97 3.17
C ILE A 32 0.88 2.08 3.53
N VAL A 33 0.43 1.32 2.54
CA VAL A 33 -0.63 0.32 2.69
C VAL A 33 -0.02 -1.04 2.44
N LEU A 34 -0.12 -1.93 3.42
CA LEU A 34 0.42 -3.28 3.38
C LEU A 34 -0.69 -4.28 3.74
N PRO A 35 -0.64 -5.51 3.20
CA PRO A 35 -1.56 -6.56 3.63
C PRO A 35 -1.27 -6.97 5.08
N ARG A 36 -2.32 -7.18 5.87
CA ARG A 36 -2.18 -7.74 7.22
C ARG A 36 -1.87 -9.23 7.15
N LEU A 37 -1.09 -9.70 8.12
CA LEU A 37 -0.77 -11.12 8.24
C LEU A 37 -2.02 -11.99 8.51
N ALA A 38 -3.00 -11.48 9.27
CA ALA A 38 -4.14 -12.27 9.73
C ALA A 38 -5.11 -12.66 8.61
N ASP A 39 -5.36 -11.76 7.65
CA ASP A 39 -6.44 -11.91 6.67
C ASP A 39 -6.07 -11.41 5.26
N GLY A 40 -4.84 -10.90 5.07
CA GLY A 40 -4.42 -10.30 3.81
C GLY A 40 -5.11 -8.98 3.48
N ALA A 41 -6.01 -8.48 4.35
CA ALA A 41 -6.73 -7.24 4.09
C ALA A 41 -5.75 -6.05 4.11
N PRO A 42 -5.97 -5.03 3.26
CA PRO A 42 -5.13 -3.85 3.24
C PRO A 42 -5.22 -3.09 4.56
N SER A 43 -4.07 -2.68 5.09
CA SER A 43 -3.97 -1.84 6.28
C SER A 43 -2.93 -0.75 6.06
N SER A 44 -3.29 0.48 6.45
CA SER A 44 -2.39 1.62 6.36
C SER A 44 -1.63 1.85 7.67
N VAL A 45 -0.38 2.30 7.58
CA VAL A 45 0.35 2.87 8.74
C VAL A 45 -0.33 4.13 9.26
N GLY A 46 -1.02 4.89 8.41
CA GLY A 46 -1.79 6.07 8.78
C GLY A 46 -2.91 5.78 9.79
N ALA A 47 -3.43 4.55 9.83
CA ALA A 47 -4.44 4.14 10.82
C ALA A 47 -3.92 4.12 12.28
N TYR A 48 -2.61 4.23 12.46
CA TYR A 48 -1.95 4.24 13.77
C TYR A 48 -1.49 5.63 14.22
N ARG A 49 -1.87 6.70 13.51
CA ARG A 49 -1.60 8.09 13.94
C ARG A 49 -2.15 8.35 15.33
N GLY A 50 -1.50 9.24 16.08
CA GLY A 50 -1.78 9.47 17.50
C GLY A 50 -1.15 8.45 18.45
N ARG A 51 -0.45 7.42 17.93
CA ARG A 51 0.31 6.43 18.70
C ARG A 51 1.76 6.43 18.27
N LYS A 52 2.67 6.04 19.17
CA LYS A 52 4.06 5.71 18.79
C LYS A 52 4.05 4.36 18.06
N VAL A 53 4.67 4.32 16.89
CA VAL A 53 4.68 3.15 16.00
C VAL A 53 6.13 2.79 15.70
N LEU A 54 6.44 1.49 15.76
CA LEU A 54 7.70 0.93 15.33
C LEU A 54 7.45 0.10 14.05
N LEU A 55 8.06 0.49 12.94
CA LEU A 55 8.02 -0.28 11.69
C LEU A 55 9.27 -1.16 11.62
N LEU A 56 9.09 -2.48 11.73
CA LEU A 56 10.16 -3.45 11.62
C LEU A 56 10.15 -4.08 10.22
N VAL A 57 11.22 -3.88 9.46
CA VAL A 57 11.46 -4.60 8.19
C VAL A 57 12.40 -5.75 8.48
N TYR A 58 11.95 -6.97 8.22
CA TYR A 58 12.65 -8.20 8.56
C TYR A 58 12.57 -9.19 7.39
N ALA A 59 13.59 -10.04 7.28
CA ALA A 59 13.58 -11.19 6.40
C ALA A 59 14.21 -12.39 7.14
N SER A 60 13.64 -13.59 6.94
CA SER A 60 13.94 -14.77 7.76
C SER A 60 15.08 -15.65 7.28
N TRP A 61 15.81 -15.19 6.27
CA TRP A 61 16.94 -15.91 5.68
C TRP A 61 18.24 -15.61 6.41
#